data_AF-A0A850Q4Y8-F1
#
_entry.id   AF-A0A850Q4Y8-F1
#
_cell.length_a   1.000
_cell.length_b   1.000
_cell.length_c   1.000
_cell.angle_alpha   90.00
_cell.angle_beta   90.00
_cell.angle_gamma   90.00
#
_symmetry.space_group_name_H-M   'P 1'
#
loop_
_entity.id
_entity.type
_entity.pdbx_description
1 polymer ?
#
loop_
_entity_poly.entity_id
_entity_poly.type
_entity_poly.pdbx_seq_one_letter_code
_entity_poly.pdbx_strand_id
1 'polypeptide(L)'
;STSFVLLNDECSNKVIAPSGTCTIDIGFIPVIPGAKTAFLDIMSDDSSSNGLKVTIAAVAIVDSFKRTLTLNFLGTGLGRLVCPEEKISCNSYYQKQFYDGTDLTLSAIAEDFSVFYGWNGDCFGTSDCNLVMGSDKSIIASFNRDIDHSVKVEGIVQNFYPTIAGAYATAVTGDTIKAWGIDFTESLKFDKGTSLIIKGGYDPGYATNNHMTILHGTLTITNGSVKLSNIILK
;
A
#
# COMPACT_ATOMS: atom_id res chain seq x y z
N SER A 1 -8.27 -28.78 32.09
CA SER A 1 -7.67 -28.03 30.96
C SER A 1 -6.64 -28.93 30.31
N THR A 2 -6.75 -29.22 29.01
CA THR A 2 -5.78 -30.08 28.28
C THR A 2 -4.46 -29.38 27.97
N SER A 3 -4.32 -28.10 28.35
CA SER A 3 -3.12 -27.30 28.11
C SER A 3 -1.97 -27.61 29.07
N PHE A 4 -2.21 -28.37 30.15
CA PHE A 4 -1.18 -28.82 31.08
C PHE A 4 -1.07 -30.34 31.02
N VAL A 5 0.16 -30.84 30.96
CA VAL A 5 0.47 -32.28 30.90
C VAL A 5 1.49 -32.62 31.98
N LEU A 6 1.31 -33.76 32.63
CA LEU A 6 2.28 -34.31 33.56
C LEU A 6 3.42 -34.94 32.74
N LEU A 7 4.63 -34.39 32.84
CA LEU A 7 5.80 -34.88 32.11
C LEU A 7 6.55 -35.93 32.92
N ASN A 8 6.68 -35.70 34.23
CA ASN A 8 7.30 -36.60 35.19
C ASN A 8 6.64 -36.43 36.56
N ASP A 9 6.59 -37.51 37.33
CA ASP A 9 6.04 -37.51 38.68
C ASP A 9 6.82 -38.50 39.55
N GLU A 10 7.68 -37.96 40.40
CA GLU A 10 8.49 -38.71 41.37
C GLU A 10 7.86 -38.71 42.76
N CYS A 11 6.67 -38.13 42.92
CA CYS A 11 5.98 -37.97 44.20
C CYS A 11 4.87 -39.01 44.40
N SER A 12 4.10 -39.34 43.37
CA SER A 12 2.96 -40.25 43.50
C SER A 12 3.38 -41.66 43.93
N ASN A 13 2.64 -42.24 44.89
CA ASN A 13 2.87 -43.57 45.47
C ASN A 13 4.26 -43.76 46.10
N LYS A 14 4.92 -42.66 46.51
CA LYS A 14 6.19 -42.70 47.23
C LYS A 14 6.00 -42.26 48.67
N VAL A 15 6.66 -42.97 49.59
CA VAL A 15 6.83 -42.51 50.96
C VAL A 15 7.98 -41.51 50.97
N ILE A 16 7.67 -40.24 51.17
CA ILE A 16 8.67 -39.18 51.30
C ILE A 16 9.11 -39.17 52.77
N ALA A 17 10.37 -39.52 53.01
CA ALA A 17 10.94 -39.51 54.37
C ALA A 17 10.91 -38.08 54.96
N PRO A 18 11.00 -37.93 56.30
CA PRO A 18 11.16 -36.61 56.92
C PRO A 18 12.32 -35.84 56.28
N SER A 19 12.07 -34.60 55.86
CA SER A 19 13.01 -33.74 55.11
C SER A 19 13.42 -34.25 53.71
N GLY A 20 12.79 -35.31 53.21
CA GLY A 20 12.94 -35.78 51.83
C GLY A 20 12.22 -34.87 50.84
N THR A 21 12.63 -34.92 49.58
CA THR A 21 11.99 -34.19 48.48
C THR A 21 11.64 -35.13 47.35
N CYS A 22 10.64 -34.75 46.57
CA CYS A 22 10.28 -35.36 45.30
C CYS A 22 9.99 -34.24 44.29
N THR A 23 9.93 -34.57 43.01
CA THR A 23 9.71 -33.60 41.93
C THR A 23 8.52 -34.01 41.07
N ILE A 24 7.81 -33.00 40.56
CA ILE A 24 6.75 -33.17 39.55
C ILE A 24 7.05 -32.18 38.44
N ASP A 25 7.23 -32.68 37.21
CA ASP A 25 7.45 -31.86 36.04
C ASP A 25 6.15 -31.69 35.26
N ILE A 26 5.79 -30.44 34.97
CA ILE A 26 4.53 -30.09 34.32
C ILE A 26 4.83 -29.32 33.04
N GLY A 27 4.38 -29.86 31.92
CA GLY A 27 4.46 -29.23 30.61
C GLY A 27 3.24 -28.37 30.34
N PHE A 28 3.44 -27.24 29.64
CA PHE A 28 2.37 -26.37 29.17
C PHE A 28 2.33 -26.37 27.64
N ILE A 29 1.27 -26.93 27.06
CA ILE A 29 1.09 -27.14 25.60
C ILE A 29 -0.30 -26.64 25.18
N PRO A 30 -0.53 -25.32 25.13
CA PRO A 30 -1.83 -24.76 24.77
C PRO A 30 -2.08 -24.79 23.25
N VAL A 31 -3.31 -25.14 22.85
CA VAL A 31 -3.75 -25.10 21.43
C VAL A 31 -4.29 -23.73 21.03
N ILE A 32 -4.80 -22.96 22.00
CA ILE A 32 -5.43 -21.64 21.77
C ILE A 32 -4.82 -20.63 22.75
N PRO A 33 -4.54 -19.39 22.30
CA PRO A 33 -4.09 -18.31 23.16
C PRO A 33 -5.01 -18.03 24.36
N GLY A 34 -4.46 -17.30 25.33
CA GLY A 34 -5.15 -16.83 26.52
C GLY A 34 -4.69 -17.49 27.82
N ALA A 35 -5.15 -16.92 28.93
CA ALA A 35 -4.87 -17.43 30.26
C ALA A 35 -5.49 -18.82 30.45
N LYS A 36 -4.68 -19.77 30.94
CA LYS A 36 -5.09 -21.12 31.30
C LYS A 36 -4.77 -21.36 32.76
N THR A 37 -5.72 -21.94 33.48
CA THR A 37 -5.53 -22.38 34.86
C THR A 37 -5.79 -23.88 34.97
N ALA A 38 -5.08 -24.50 35.91
CA ALA A 38 -5.26 -25.89 36.31
C ALA A 38 -4.98 -26.03 37.81
N PHE A 39 -5.40 -27.15 38.37
CA PHE A 39 -5.07 -27.54 39.74
C PHE A 39 -4.15 -28.76 39.68
N LEU A 40 -3.07 -28.72 40.45
CA LEU A 40 -2.28 -29.89 40.82
C LEU A 40 -2.68 -30.30 42.22
N ASP A 41 -3.34 -31.44 42.33
CA ASP A 41 -3.76 -32.03 43.59
C ASP A 41 -2.75 -33.12 43.98
N ILE A 42 -1.96 -32.87 45.02
CA ILE A 42 -1.03 -33.84 45.62
C ILE A 42 -1.69 -34.37 46.88
N MET A 43 -2.31 -35.55 46.80
CA MET A 43 -2.94 -36.17 47.96
C MET A 43 -1.88 -36.74 48.90
N SER A 44 -2.14 -36.66 50.21
CA SER A 44 -1.33 -37.31 51.24
C SER A 44 -2.22 -38.22 52.07
N ASP A 45 -1.71 -39.40 52.39
CA ASP A 45 -2.30 -40.37 53.33
C ASP A 45 -1.79 -40.20 54.77
N ASP A 46 -0.87 -39.26 55.00
CA ASP A 46 -0.42 -38.88 56.34
C ASP A 46 -1.56 -38.16 57.07
N SER A 47 -2.03 -38.77 58.17
CA SER A 47 -3.08 -38.23 59.04
C SER A 47 -2.80 -36.82 59.60
N SER A 48 -1.54 -36.39 59.59
CA SER A 48 -1.11 -35.07 60.06
C SER A 48 -1.05 -34.01 58.96
N SER A 49 -1.24 -34.40 57.70
CA SER A 49 -1.23 -33.48 56.56
C SER A 49 -2.53 -33.55 55.76
N ASN A 50 -3.04 -32.38 55.37
CA ASN A 50 -4.11 -32.31 54.38
C ASN A 50 -3.42 -32.14 53.03
N GLY A 51 -3.66 -33.04 52.08
CA GLY A 51 -3.04 -33.01 50.74
C GLY A 51 -2.95 -31.61 50.13
N LEU A 52 -1.90 -31.36 49.36
CA LEU A 52 -1.58 -30.04 48.81
C LEU A 52 -2.30 -29.81 47.47
N LYS A 53 -3.11 -28.76 47.38
CA LYS A 53 -3.71 -28.29 46.14
C LYS A 53 -3.03 -27.01 45.66
N VAL A 54 -2.30 -27.10 44.56
CA VAL A 54 -1.60 -25.96 43.95
C VAL A 54 -2.37 -25.48 42.73
N THR A 55 -2.64 -24.18 42.67
CA THR A 55 -3.17 -23.57 41.44
C THR A 55 -2.01 -23.26 40.51
N ILE A 56 -2.06 -23.77 39.30
CA ILE A 56 -1.09 -23.51 38.25
C ILE A 56 -1.75 -22.59 37.23
N ALA A 57 -1.07 -21.50 36.90
CA ALA A 57 -1.51 -20.55 35.89
C ALA A 57 -0.40 -20.34 34.86
N ALA A 58 -0.77 -20.36 33.60
CA ALA A 58 0.11 -20.02 32.49
C ALA A 58 -0.69 -19.28 31.41
N VAL A 59 -0.02 -18.42 30.65
CA VAL A 59 -0.66 -17.69 29.56
C VAL A 59 -0.11 -18.23 28.25
N ALA A 60 -1.01 -18.77 27.44
CA ALA A 60 -0.72 -19.08 26.05
C ALA A 60 -0.65 -17.76 25.29
N ILE A 61 0.55 -17.30 24.96
CA ILE A 61 0.70 -16.18 24.04
C ILE A 61 0.52 -16.70 22.62
N VAL A 62 -0.14 -15.91 21.77
CA VAL A 62 0.12 -16.07 20.33
C VAL A 62 1.59 -15.69 20.19
N ASP A 63 2.44 -16.61 19.74
CA ASP A 63 3.73 -16.17 19.23
C ASP A 63 3.40 -15.30 18.02
N SER A 64 3.43 -13.99 18.23
CA SER A 64 2.97 -13.04 17.26
C SER A 64 4.08 -12.88 16.23
N PHE A 65 4.17 -13.85 15.32
CA PHE A 65 5.17 -13.80 14.28
C PHE A 65 4.89 -12.56 13.43
N LYS A 66 5.89 -11.68 13.33
CA LYS A 66 5.81 -10.50 12.47
C LYS A 66 6.52 -10.78 11.16
N ARG A 67 5.90 -10.35 10.07
CA ARG A 67 6.43 -10.43 8.72
C ARG A 67 6.77 -9.04 8.21
N THR A 68 7.88 -8.94 7.49
CA THR A 68 8.37 -7.68 6.94
C THR A 68 7.83 -7.50 5.54
N LEU A 69 7.14 -6.38 5.30
CA LEU A 69 6.82 -5.89 3.96
C LEU A 69 7.88 -4.88 3.54
N THR A 70 8.50 -5.11 2.39
CA THR A 70 9.46 -4.19 1.76
C THR A 70 8.86 -3.69 0.44
N LEU A 71 8.75 -2.38 0.28
CA LEU A 71 8.29 -1.73 -0.93
C LEU A 71 9.45 -0.99 -1.59
N ASN A 72 9.65 -1.29 -2.87
CA ASN A 72 10.63 -0.66 -3.72
C ASN A 72 9.93 0.06 -4.87
N PHE A 73 10.58 1.11 -5.37
CA PHE A 73 10.08 1.90 -6.50
C PHE A 73 11.10 1.82 -7.63
N LEU A 74 10.65 1.59 -8.85
CA LEU A 74 11.49 1.56 -10.05
C LEU A 74 10.90 2.45 -11.16
N GLY A 75 11.76 2.74 -12.14
CA GLY A 75 11.40 3.49 -13.34
C GLY A 75 11.81 4.96 -13.27
N THR A 76 11.45 5.70 -14.31
CA THR A 76 11.88 7.09 -14.52
C THR A 76 10.83 8.12 -14.09
N GLY A 77 9.62 7.67 -13.82
CA GLY A 77 8.48 8.47 -13.38
C GLY A 77 8.38 8.54 -11.87
N LEU A 78 7.48 9.38 -11.41
CA LEU A 78 7.16 9.59 -10.00
C LEU A 78 5.78 9.02 -9.67
N GLY A 79 5.62 8.62 -8.42
CA GLY A 79 4.37 8.05 -7.94
C GLY A 79 4.40 7.84 -6.45
N ARG A 80 3.24 7.50 -5.91
CA ARG A 80 3.05 7.17 -4.50
C ARG A 80 2.11 6.00 -4.34
N LEU A 81 2.22 5.31 -3.21
CA LEU A 81 1.31 4.25 -2.83
C LEU A 81 0.39 4.70 -1.71
N VAL A 82 -0.88 4.32 -1.77
CA VAL A 82 -1.80 4.45 -0.64
C VAL A 82 -1.62 3.20 0.22
N CYS A 83 -1.06 3.39 1.42
CA CYS A 83 -0.77 2.29 2.34
C CYS A 83 -1.98 1.95 3.24
N PRO A 84 -2.20 0.66 3.60
CA PRO A 84 -3.51 0.15 4.02
C PRO A 84 -3.98 0.65 5.39
N GLU A 85 -3.06 0.78 6.34
CA GLU A 85 -3.39 1.14 7.73
C GLU A 85 -3.47 2.64 7.97
N GLU A 86 -2.79 3.43 7.15
CA GLU A 86 -2.57 4.84 7.45
C GLU A 86 -3.32 5.76 6.48
N LYS A 87 -3.75 5.26 5.30
CA LYS A 87 -4.06 6.11 4.13
C LYS A 87 -2.97 7.16 3.86
N ILE A 88 -1.78 6.97 4.43
CA ILE A 88 -0.61 7.81 4.25
C ILE A 88 0.07 7.35 2.97
N SER A 89 0.56 8.33 2.22
CA SER A 89 1.29 8.11 0.99
C SER A 89 2.70 7.61 1.29
N CYS A 90 3.00 6.39 0.87
CA CYS A 90 4.36 5.85 0.88
C CYS A 90 5.02 6.24 -0.46
N ASN A 91 6.02 7.12 -0.45
CA ASN A 91 6.62 7.72 -1.66
C ASN A 91 8.13 7.43 -1.82
N SER A 92 8.67 6.51 -1.01
CA SER A 92 10.08 6.09 -1.06
C SER A 92 10.21 4.68 -0.47
N TYR A 93 11.43 4.13 -0.42
CA TYR A 93 11.72 2.85 0.21
C TYR A 93 10.99 2.74 1.56
N TYR A 94 10.09 1.77 1.65
CA TYR A 94 9.21 1.60 2.80
C TYR A 94 9.35 0.17 3.32
N GLN A 95 9.68 0.05 4.60
CA GLN A 95 9.76 -1.23 5.26
C GLN A 95 8.98 -1.17 6.57
N LYS A 96 7.99 -2.06 6.72
CA LYS A 96 7.16 -2.16 7.94
C LYS A 96 6.86 -3.62 8.26
N GLN A 97 6.73 -3.89 9.56
CA GLN A 97 6.35 -5.20 10.06
C GLN A 97 4.84 -5.27 10.34
N PHE A 98 4.23 -6.37 9.92
CA PHE A 98 2.83 -6.69 10.13
C PHE A 98 2.70 -8.05 10.82
N TYR A 99 1.58 -8.30 11.50
CA TYR A 99 1.34 -9.62 12.08
C TYR A 99 1.09 -10.66 10.97
N ASP A 100 1.52 -11.90 11.22
CA ASP A 100 1.23 -13.01 10.31
C ASP A 100 -0.28 -13.14 10.05
N GLY A 101 -0.65 -13.35 8.78
CA GLY A 101 -2.04 -13.42 8.34
C GLY A 101 -2.73 -12.07 8.13
N THR A 102 -2.03 -10.94 8.29
CA THR A 102 -2.61 -9.60 8.01
C THR A 102 -2.91 -9.43 6.52
N ASP A 103 -4.13 -9.00 6.19
CA ASP A 103 -4.54 -8.63 4.82
C ASP A 103 -4.16 -7.18 4.51
N LEU A 104 -3.52 -6.95 3.37
CA LEU A 104 -3.08 -5.64 2.91
C LEU A 104 -3.54 -5.38 1.46
N THR A 105 -4.01 -4.16 1.19
CA THR A 105 -4.35 -3.67 -0.16
C THR A 105 -3.56 -2.41 -0.46
N LEU A 106 -2.69 -2.47 -1.48
CA LEU A 106 -1.87 -1.37 -1.94
C LEU A 106 -2.40 -0.84 -3.27
N SER A 107 -2.61 0.47 -3.33
CA SER A 107 -3.01 1.18 -4.56
C SER A 107 -1.92 2.14 -4.99
N ALA A 108 -1.61 2.16 -6.29
CA ALA A 108 -0.62 3.06 -6.88
C ALA A 108 -1.31 4.31 -7.45
N ILE A 109 -0.75 5.48 -7.16
CA ILE A 109 -1.15 6.76 -7.74
C ILE A 109 0.08 7.35 -8.42
N ALA A 110 0.02 7.46 -9.75
CA ALA A 110 1.08 8.15 -10.50
C ALA A 110 0.95 9.67 -10.31
N GLU A 111 2.09 10.34 -10.16
CA GLU A 111 2.12 11.81 -10.13
C GLU A 111 2.10 12.37 -11.57
N ASP A 112 2.07 13.69 -11.73
CA ASP A 112 2.11 14.33 -13.05
C ASP A 112 3.31 13.83 -13.89
N PHE A 113 3.10 13.71 -15.22
CA PHE A 113 4.09 13.19 -16.18
C PHE A 113 4.54 11.74 -15.91
N SER A 114 3.73 10.96 -15.20
CA SER A 114 4.09 9.59 -14.86
C SER A 114 2.94 8.64 -15.10
N VAL A 115 3.27 7.42 -15.53
CA VAL A 115 2.33 6.30 -15.68
C VAL A 115 2.75 5.19 -14.73
N PHE A 116 1.77 4.63 -14.02
CA PHE A 116 1.97 3.40 -13.28
C PHE A 116 2.02 2.22 -14.26
N TYR A 117 3.19 1.58 -14.37
CA TYR A 117 3.43 0.49 -15.32
C TYR A 117 3.09 -0.88 -14.73
N GLY A 118 3.02 -0.99 -13.40
CA GLY A 118 2.59 -2.20 -12.72
C GLY A 118 3.44 -2.58 -11.51
N TRP A 119 2.95 -3.62 -10.84
CA TRP A 119 3.59 -4.30 -9.72
C TRP A 119 4.49 -5.43 -10.20
N ASN A 120 5.57 -5.69 -9.46
CA ASN A 120 6.40 -6.88 -9.58
C ASN A 120 6.79 -7.41 -8.19
N GLY A 121 7.27 -8.66 -8.14
CA GLY A 121 7.61 -9.35 -6.89
C GLY A 121 6.42 -10.15 -6.34
N ASP A 122 6.08 -9.93 -5.07
CA ASP A 122 4.93 -10.59 -4.42
C ASP A 122 3.55 -10.09 -4.91
N CYS A 123 3.53 -9.03 -5.71
CA CYS A 123 2.36 -8.58 -6.49
C CYS A 123 2.73 -8.44 -7.96
N PHE A 124 1.75 -8.64 -8.85
CA PHE A 124 1.96 -8.58 -10.29
C PHE A 124 0.77 -7.94 -11.02
N GLY A 125 1.05 -7.28 -12.15
CA GLY A 125 0.04 -6.64 -12.99
C GLY A 125 -0.22 -5.18 -12.60
N THR A 126 -1.33 -4.61 -13.08
CA THR A 126 -1.64 -3.17 -12.92
C THR A 126 -2.83 -2.87 -12.00
N SER A 127 -3.57 -3.90 -11.57
CA SER A 127 -4.65 -3.75 -10.59
C SER A 127 -4.11 -3.44 -9.20
N ASP A 128 -4.98 -3.06 -8.25
CA ASP A 128 -4.59 -2.98 -6.84
C ASP A 128 -3.91 -4.29 -6.37
N CYS A 129 -2.88 -4.13 -5.56
CA CYS A 129 -2.07 -5.22 -5.04
C CYS A 129 -2.66 -5.70 -3.71
N ASN A 130 -3.36 -6.83 -3.76
CA ASN A 130 -3.97 -7.48 -2.60
C ASN A 130 -3.08 -8.64 -2.14
N LEU A 131 -2.70 -8.66 -0.87
CA LEU A 131 -1.79 -9.67 -0.32
C LEU A 131 -2.12 -10.02 1.14
N VAL A 132 -1.69 -11.21 1.54
CA VAL A 132 -1.79 -11.71 2.93
C VAL A 132 -0.38 -11.95 3.46
N MET A 133 -0.06 -11.40 4.64
CA MET A 133 1.26 -11.48 5.26
C MET A 133 1.53 -12.86 5.90
N GLY A 134 1.67 -13.92 5.11
CA GLY A 134 2.10 -15.25 5.59
C GLY A 134 3.61 -15.52 5.58
N SER A 135 4.38 -14.59 5.01
CA SER A 135 5.84 -14.59 4.93
C SER A 135 6.35 -13.16 4.83
N ASP A 136 7.66 -12.95 4.89
CA ASP A 136 8.22 -11.67 4.43
C ASP A 136 7.86 -11.46 2.96
N LYS A 137 7.58 -10.21 2.59
CA LYS A 137 7.09 -9.80 1.27
C LYS A 137 7.95 -8.67 0.69
N SER A 138 8.22 -8.73 -0.60
CA SER A 138 8.92 -7.70 -1.36
C SER A 138 8.16 -7.36 -2.63
N ILE A 139 7.74 -6.10 -2.73
CA ILE A 139 6.99 -5.59 -3.88
C ILE A 139 7.75 -4.45 -4.52
N ILE A 140 7.67 -4.38 -5.83
CA ILE A 140 8.20 -3.30 -6.64
C ILE A 140 7.03 -2.60 -7.35
N ALA A 141 6.88 -1.30 -7.13
CA ALA A 141 5.98 -0.44 -7.88
C ALA A 141 6.76 0.30 -8.97
N SER A 142 6.37 0.12 -10.24
CA SER A 142 7.07 0.74 -11.37
C SER A 142 6.31 1.95 -11.90
N PHE A 143 6.96 3.11 -11.93
CA PHE A 143 6.45 4.35 -12.52
C PHE A 143 7.42 4.84 -13.60
N ASN A 144 6.91 5.11 -14.81
CA ASN A 144 7.71 5.64 -15.90
C ASN A 144 7.18 6.99 -16.36
N ARG A 145 8.07 7.81 -16.94
CA ARG A 145 7.68 9.09 -17.53
C ARG A 145 6.65 8.87 -18.63
N ASP A 146 5.57 9.64 -18.54
CA ASP A 146 4.50 9.65 -19.53
C ASP A 146 4.90 10.50 -20.73
N ILE A 147 5.63 9.92 -21.69
CA ILE A 147 6.06 10.64 -22.89
C ILE A 147 5.00 10.72 -23.99
N ASP A 148 3.90 9.99 -23.82
CA ASP A 148 2.85 9.87 -24.83
C ASP A 148 1.76 10.93 -24.64
N HIS A 149 1.62 11.50 -23.44
CA HIS A 149 0.59 12.51 -23.13
C HIS A 149 1.16 13.87 -22.75
N SER A 150 1.37 14.70 -23.77
CA SER A 150 1.97 16.04 -23.67
C SER A 150 0.98 17.18 -23.40
N VAL A 151 -0.30 16.84 -23.19
CA VAL A 151 -1.38 17.80 -22.94
C VAL A 151 -2.19 17.41 -21.70
N LYS A 152 -2.54 18.38 -20.84
CA LYS A 152 -3.32 18.19 -19.61
C LYS A 152 -4.51 19.14 -19.54
N VAL A 153 -5.68 18.66 -19.14
CA VAL A 153 -6.85 19.52 -18.84
C VAL A 153 -7.00 19.71 -17.34
N GLU A 154 -6.79 20.91 -16.80
CA GLU A 154 -6.85 21.14 -15.35
C GLU A 154 -8.22 20.79 -14.74
N GLY A 155 -8.20 20.19 -13.53
CA GLY A 155 -9.43 19.94 -12.75
C GLY A 155 -10.21 18.68 -13.11
N ILE A 156 -9.75 17.89 -14.08
CA ILE A 156 -10.39 16.63 -14.50
C ILE A 156 -9.55 15.42 -14.05
N VAL A 157 -10.19 14.28 -13.78
CA VAL A 157 -9.52 12.99 -13.47
C VAL A 157 -9.09 12.32 -14.78
N GLN A 158 -7.87 11.75 -14.85
CA GLN A 158 -7.32 11.12 -16.07
C GLN A 158 -7.34 12.10 -17.26
N ASN A 159 -6.75 13.27 -17.04
CA ASN A 159 -6.87 14.45 -17.87
C ASN A 159 -5.70 14.65 -18.84
N PHE A 160 -4.98 13.59 -19.17
CA PHE A 160 -3.80 13.64 -20.03
C PHE A 160 -4.16 13.16 -21.44
N TYR A 161 -3.64 13.86 -22.44
CA TYR A 161 -3.95 13.65 -23.85
C TYR A 161 -2.68 13.74 -24.70
N PRO A 162 -2.60 12.99 -25.81
CA PRO A 162 -1.46 13.07 -26.73
C PRO A 162 -1.50 14.33 -27.61
N THR A 163 -2.65 14.98 -27.75
CA THR A 163 -2.87 16.12 -28.65
C THR A 163 -3.77 17.18 -28.01
N ILE A 164 -3.63 18.43 -28.47
CA ILE A 164 -4.45 19.55 -28.02
C ILE A 164 -5.89 19.38 -28.51
N ALA A 165 -6.08 18.86 -29.73
CA ALA A 165 -7.41 18.52 -30.26
C ALA A 165 -8.10 17.43 -29.45
N GLY A 166 -7.37 16.41 -29.00
CA GLY A 166 -7.90 15.36 -28.13
C GLY A 166 -8.40 15.90 -26.79
N ALA A 167 -7.61 16.78 -26.16
CA ALA A 167 -8.01 17.49 -24.95
C ALA A 167 -9.23 18.39 -25.18
N TYR A 168 -9.29 19.08 -26.32
CA TYR A 168 -10.44 19.93 -26.67
C TYR A 168 -11.74 19.15 -26.84
N ALA A 169 -11.67 17.93 -27.38
CA ALA A 169 -12.84 17.09 -27.61
C ALA A 169 -13.61 16.81 -26.31
N THR A 170 -12.91 16.72 -25.17
CA THR A 170 -13.51 16.46 -23.85
C THR A 170 -13.73 17.73 -23.02
N ALA A 171 -13.00 18.81 -23.30
CA ALA A 171 -13.09 20.06 -22.55
C ALA A 171 -14.48 20.72 -22.61
N VAL A 172 -14.82 21.42 -21.53
CA VAL A 172 -16.03 22.23 -21.36
C VAL A 172 -15.69 23.71 -21.16
N THR A 173 -16.71 24.57 -21.15
CA THR A 173 -16.51 26.02 -20.94
C THR A 173 -15.90 26.29 -19.56
N GLY A 174 -14.81 27.04 -19.54
CA GLY A 174 -14.04 27.40 -18.34
C GLY A 174 -12.75 26.60 -18.16
N ASP A 175 -12.58 25.50 -18.89
CA ASP A 175 -11.41 24.64 -18.74
C ASP A 175 -10.10 25.34 -19.17
N THR A 176 -9.02 24.93 -18.52
CA THR A 176 -7.65 25.30 -18.93
C THR A 176 -6.92 24.05 -19.44
N ILE A 177 -6.54 24.09 -20.71
CA ILE A 177 -5.67 23.10 -21.36
C ILE A 177 -4.23 23.58 -21.23
N LYS A 178 -3.37 22.75 -20.67
CA LYS A 178 -1.91 22.95 -20.61
C LYS A 178 -1.23 22.06 -21.64
N ALA A 179 -0.32 22.62 -22.43
CA ALA A 179 0.48 21.87 -23.40
C ALA A 179 1.97 22.05 -23.12
N TRP A 180 2.76 21.00 -23.33
CA TRP A 180 4.20 21.09 -23.22
C TRP A 180 4.81 22.05 -24.25
N GLY A 181 5.97 22.60 -23.93
CA GLY A 181 6.78 23.41 -24.83
C GLY A 181 7.50 22.59 -25.91
N ILE A 182 6.72 21.89 -26.73
CA ILE A 182 7.18 21.07 -27.87
C ILE A 182 6.43 21.46 -29.14
N ASP A 183 6.79 20.81 -30.24
CA ASP A 183 6.14 20.95 -31.54
C ASP A 183 4.96 19.98 -31.64
N PHE A 184 3.77 20.52 -31.88
CA PHE A 184 2.57 19.77 -32.21
C PHE A 184 2.30 19.93 -33.71
N THR A 185 2.05 18.81 -34.39
CA THR A 185 1.62 18.81 -35.79
C THR A 185 0.15 18.41 -35.85
N GLU A 186 -0.74 19.39 -35.73
CA GLU A 186 -2.19 19.20 -35.74
C GLU A 186 -2.91 20.47 -36.17
N SER A 187 -4.17 20.33 -36.61
CA SER A 187 -5.05 21.47 -36.87
C SER A 187 -6.15 21.52 -35.82
N LEU A 188 -6.31 22.67 -35.19
CA LEU A 188 -7.29 22.91 -34.14
C LEU A 188 -8.54 23.56 -34.74
N LYS A 189 -9.69 22.91 -34.54
CA LYS A 189 -11.00 23.43 -34.92
C LYS A 189 -11.87 23.57 -33.68
N PHE A 190 -12.16 24.81 -33.31
CA PHE A 190 -13.07 25.14 -32.22
C PHE A 190 -14.49 25.31 -32.76
N ASP A 191 -15.35 24.32 -32.55
CA ASP A 191 -16.71 24.24 -33.10
C ASP A 191 -17.81 23.84 -32.10
N LYS A 192 -17.44 23.54 -30.85
CA LYS A 192 -18.36 23.11 -29.78
C LYS A 192 -19.11 24.25 -29.07
N GLY A 193 -18.83 25.53 -29.38
CA GLY A 193 -19.43 26.65 -28.64
C GLY A 193 -18.87 26.85 -27.22
N THR A 194 -17.74 26.21 -26.92
CA THR A 194 -17.06 26.28 -25.62
C THR A 194 -16.09 27.44 -25.55
N SER A 195 -15.97 28.08 -24.38
CA SER A 195 -14.96 29.09 -24.10
C SER A 195 -13.89 28.55 -23.16
N LEU A 196 -12.63 28.46 -23.61
CA LEU A 196 -11.54 27.83 -22.85
C LEU A 196 -10.21 28.58 -22.96
N ILE A 197 -9.25 28.20 -22.12
CA ILE A 197 -7.88 28.73 -22.13
C ILE A 197 -6.93 27.62 -22.55
N ILE A 198 -6.02 27.90 -23.48
CA ILE A 198 -4.88 27.03 -23.78
C ILE A 198 -3.60 27.76 -23.41
N LYS A 199 -2.80 27.14 -22.53
CA LYS A 199 -1.51 27.61 -22.08
C LYS A 199 -0.43 26.64 -22.54
N GLY A 200 0.40 27.07 -23.47
CA GLY A 200 1.56 26.32 -23.94
C GLY A 200 2.80 26.52 -23.06
N GLY A 201 3.89 25.91 -23.48
CA GLY A 201 5.23 26.16 -22.95
C GLY A 201 5.58 25.39 -21.67
N TYR A 202 4.74 24.45 -21.23
CA TYR A 202 5.00 23.71 -20.00
C TYR A 202 6.20 22.78 -20.12
N ASP A 203 6.98 22.65 -19.05
CA ASP A 203 7.85 21.49 -18.89
C ASP A 203 7.01 20.20 -18.73
N PRO A 204 7.60 19.01 -18.91
CA PRO A 204 6.83 17.78 -18.85
C PRO A 204 6.03 17.59 -17.56
N GLY A 205 6.58 18.02 -16.42
CA GLY A 205 5.92 17.94 -15.11
C GLY A 205 4.87 19.03 -14.85
N TYR A 206 4.57 19.87 -15.83
CA TYR A 206 3.61 20.98 -15.73
C TYR A 206 3.89 21.99 -14.60
N ALA A 207 5.15 22.06 -14.12
CA ALA A 207 5.54 22.89 -12.99
C ALA A 207 5.76 24.36 -13.39
N THR A 208 6.36 24.58 -14.56
CA THR A 208 6.71 25.88 -15.12
C THR A 208 6.29 25.94 -16.59
N ASN A 209 6.06 27.15 -17.12
CA ASN A 209 5.68 27.38 -18.51
C ASN A 209 6.64 28.32 -19.25
N ASN A 210 7.94 28.12 -19.06
CA ASN A 210 8.98 29.02 -19.54
C ASN A 210 9.40 28.81 -21.01
N HIS A 211 8.76 27.87 -21.71
CA HIS A 211 8.99 27.60 -23.13
C HIS A 211 7.82 28.11 -23.98
N MET A 212 7.85 27.80 -25.27
CA MET A 212 6.74 28.03 -26.19
C MET A 212 6.28 26.69 -26.77
N THR A 213 4.98 26.47 -26.86
CA THR A 213 4.42 25.39 -27.69
C THR A 213 4.33 25.87 -29.13
N ILE A 214 4.81 25.07 -30.08
CA ILE A 214 4.73 25.39 -31.51
C ILE A 214 3.65 24.52 -32.13
N LEU A 215 2.64 25.13 -32.73
CA LEU A 215 1.59 24.42 -33.45
C LEU A 215 1.82 24.58 -34.95
N HIS A 216 2.15 23.48 -35.62
CA HIS A 216 2.23 23.38 -37.08
C HIS A 216 0.87 22.94 -37.62
N GLY A 217 0.12 23.88 -38.18
CA GLY A 217 -1.22 23.63 -38.70
C GLY A 217 -2.14 24.82 -38.61
N THR A 218 -3.44 24.57 -38.78
CA THR A 218 -4.44 25.64 -38.77
C THR A 218 -5.12 25.76 -37.42
N LEU A 219 -5.48 26.98 -37.05
CA LEU A 219 -6.35 27.25 -35.93
C LEU A 219 -7.61 27.95 -36.45
N THR A 220 -8.74 27.25 -36.39
CA THR A 220 -10.02 27.76 -36.88
C THR A 220 -11.03 27.82 -35.73
N ILE A 221 -11.72 28.95 -35.58
CA ILE A 221 -12.82 29.11 -34.63
C ILE A 221 -14.10 29.32 -35.42
N THR A 222 -15.03 28.38 -35.27
CA THR A 222 -16.35 28.43 -35.91
C THR A 222 -17.47 28.64 -34.89
N ASN A 223 -17.28 28.19 -33.64
CA ASN A 223 -18.22 28.41 -32.55
C ASN A 223 -17.50 28.31 -31.20
N GLY A 224 -17.72 29.28 -30.32
CA GLY A 224 -17.05 29.41 -29.02
C GLY A 224 -15.88 30.39 -29.04
N SER A 225 -14.97 30.27 -28.07
CA SER A 225 -13.78 31.11 -28.00
C SER A 225 -12.59 30.40 -27.36
N VAL A 226 -11.39 30.82 -27.70
CA VAL A 226 -10.15 30.31 -27.09
C VAL A 226 -9.22 31.45 -26.75
N LYS A 227 -8.67 31.42 -25.54
CA LYS A 227 -7.56 32.30 -25.14
C LYS A 227 -6.26 31.50 -25.18
N LEU A 228 -5.30 31.94 -26.00
CA LEU A 228 -4.00 31.31 -26.14
C LEU A 228 -2.94 32.05 -25.33
N SER A 229 -1.99 31.34 -24.74
CA SER A 229 -0.80 31.91 -24.09
C SER A 229 0.37 30.97 -24.30
N ASN A 230 1.56 31.53 -24.58
CA ASN A 230 2.79 30.77 -24.84
C ASN A 230 2.66 29.75 -26.00
N ILE A 231 1.92 30.13 -27.05
CA ILE A 231 1.74 29.32 -28.26
C ILE A 231 2.21 30.14 -29.47
N ILE A 232 2.96 29.49 -30.35
CA ILE A 232 3.34 29.99 -31.67
C ILE A 232 2.56 29.18 -32.71
N LEU A 233 1.87 29.87 -33.62
CA LEU A 233 1.25 29.25 -34.79
C LEU A 233 2.22 29.33 -35.97
N LYS A 234 2.45 28.20 -36.64
CA LYS A 234 3.30 28.09 -37.84
C LYS A 234 2.55 27.43 -38.99
#